data_AF-A0AAW1HRB0-F1
#
_entry.id   AF-A0AAW1HRB0-F1
#
_cell.length_a   1.000
_cell.length_b   1.000
_cell.length_c   1.000
_cell.angle_alpha   90.00
_cell.angle_beta   90.00
_cell.angle_gamma   90.00
#
_symmetry.space_group_name_H-M   'P 1'
#
loop_
_entity.id
_entity.type
_entity.pdbx_description
1 polymer ?
#
loop_
_entity_poly.entity_id
_entity_poly.type
_entity_poly.pdbx_seq_one_letter_code
_entity_poly.pdbx_strand_id
1 'polypeptide(L)'
;MSLKELGELCGLMPNGSPSSEQLHVVVGLSAGMGDNPGSPGAPSPTDKLKKALCSQEAFNKNYLELAELAMGTYKHIGRLRSARLIGRDLAFFYLLLGETQKAAAFLGDALKTFEQDNWRELAAQTQVDLAECYMKSNDTRKFIRTCAAIASSPYIDTLIRWSYFDDMLKCLDLLEKPLLVPFKDIIKIVSINIKNNGPIMQDSAMDVEVVLDSNFPREILCTDVLLSIEQDKELKKVKDKNSRIVGKESKPKDNSMQRLKIQRHLDYKQDKQLASSSVVCKTTPLKRTDSSVSPPQSDFNYCLKCAKLPLMLTPGLNVIRLSRKASDTGKFQLGQIAVKVRELDLVSSSITPKATIEVKREEPTVRLDKGMSPLLLGLEQRMELTVTIGSYKIDPNSTVKLITSRGLYIQHLEDAPLQNSIDIVIQQIEPFSKMVTPIRILADIFSQDQQVTISWAWSTKPIPVHLSFTPPLTSAVRLHTVKHRKFVQVTLMGKCDMVLNVDLPKLSFGDDVKVIDYNVPSSQTIEDEGNQFIIQTIEDEGNHTQAKDVAKSISLNSIPKGYEKIYYTDYRR
;
A
#
# COMPACT_ATOMS: atom_id res chain seq x y z
N MET A 1 -61.48 -1.25 17.96
CA MET A 1 -61.08 -2.49 18.63
C MET A 1 -60.47 -3.40 17.58
N SER A 2 -59.19 -3.71 17.70
CA SER A 2 -58.51 -4.65 16.79
C SER A 2 -58.96 -6.09 17.10
N LEU A 3 -58.87 -7.01 16.13
CA LEU A 3 -59.23 -8.41 16.35
C LEU A 3 -58.36 -9.04 17.45
N LYS A 4 -57.11 -8.59 17.58
CA LYS A 4 -56.19 -8.98 18.67
C LYS A 4 -56.71 -8.56 20.04
N GLU A 5 -57.09 -7.29 20.22
CA GLU A 5 -57.69 -6.78 21.47
C GLU A 5 -58.97 -7.56 21.84
N LEU A 6 -59.77 -7.92 20.84
CA LEU A 6 -60.97 -8.74 21.05
C LEU A 6 -60.60 -10.15 21.54
N GLY A 7 -59.55 -10.75 20.98
CA GLY A 7 -59.02 -12.04 21.44
C GLY A 7 -58.50 -11.99 22.87
N GLU A 8 -57.77 -10.93 23.23
CA GLU A 8 -57.27 -10.70 24.58
C GLU A 8 -58.42 -10.50 25.58
N LEU A 9 -59.41 -9.68 25.24
CA LEU A 9 -60.59 -9.42 26.05
C LEU A 9 -61.41 -10.68 26.32
N CYS A 10 -61.55 -11.54 25.31
CA CYS A 10 -62.32 -12.79 25.40
C CYS A 10 -61.51 -13.98 25.94
N GLY A 11 -60.22 -13.82 26.24
CA GLY A 11 -59.36 -14.92 26.68
C GLY A 11 -59.11 -16.00 25.62
N LEU A 12 -59.23 -15.62 24.34
CA LEU A 12 -59.14 -16.52 23.17
C LEU A 12 -57.75 -16.52 22.51
N MET A 13 -56.78 -15.77 23.05
CA MET A 13 -55.40 -15.79 22.57
C MET A 13 -54.72 -17.14 22.88
N PRO A 14 -53.70 -17.56 22.10
CA PRO A 14 -53.01 -18.83 22.33
C PRO A 14 -52.40 -18.90 23.74
N ASN A 15 -52.45 -20.09 24.35
CA ASN A 15 -52.07 -20.38 25.76
C ASN A 15 -52.90 -19.68 26.84
N GLY A 16 -53.94 -18.93 26.47
CA GLY A 16 -54.96 -18.47 27.43
C GLY A 16 -56.00 -19.55 27.70
N SER A 17 -56.50 -19.61 28.93
CA SER A 17 -57.77 -20.27 29.28
C SER A 17 -58.80 -19.19 29.61
N PRO A 18 -60.00 -19.22 28.98
CA PRO A 18 -60.99 -18.18 29.22
C PRO A 18 -61.54 -18.30 30.65
N SER A 19 -61.50 -17.19 31.39
CA SER A 19 -62.13 -17.10 32.71
C SER A 19 -63.66 -17.00 32.60
N SER A 20 -64.37 -17.26 33.70
CA SER A 20 -65.84 -17.15 33.75
C SER A 20 -66.34 -15.76 33.33
N GLU A 21 -65.62 -14.70 33.71
CA GLU A 21 -65.95 -13.32 33.33
C GLU A 21 -65.81 -13.11 31.81
N GLN A 22 -64.73 -13.62 31.21
CA GLN A 22 -64.49 -13.51 29.77
C GLN A 22 -65.52 -14.31 28.95
N LEU A 23 -65.98 -15.46 29.46
CA LEU A 23 -67.07 -16.21 28.84
C LEU A 23 -68.39 -15.43 28.86
N HIS A 24 -68.71 -14.74 29.96
CA HIS A 24 -69.88 -13.85 30.01
C HIS A 24 -69.75 -12.68 29.03
N VAL A 25 -68.54 -12.14 28.83
CA VAL A 25 -68.25 -11.11 27.81
C VAL A 25 -68.50 -11.65 26.40
N VAL A 26 -68.03 -12.87 26.09
CA VAL A 26 -68.27 -13.52 24.78
C VAL A 26 -69.77 -13.69 24.50
N VAL A 27 -70.55 -14.13 25.50
CA VAL A 27 -72.01 -14.28 25.39
C VAL A 27 -72.68 -12.93 25.16
N GLY A 28 -72.31 -11.90 25.94
CA GLY A 28 -72.84 -10.55 25.79
C GLY A 28 -72.54 -9.93 24.42
N LEU A 29 -71.31 -10.10 23.92
CA LEU A 29 -70.91 -9.65 22.58
C LEU A 29 -71.67 -10.39 21.49
N SER A 30 -71.81 -11.71 21.60
CA SER A 30 -72.51 -12.53 20.62
C SER A 30 -74.01 -12.19 20.52
N ALA A 31 -74.64 -11.88 21.67
CA ALA A 31 -76.02 -11.42 21.72
C ALA A 31 -76.18 -9.98 21.18
N GLY A 32 -75.23 -9.09 21.49
CA GLY A 32 -75.26 -7.69 21.05
C GLY A 32 -74.99 -7.48 19.55
N MET A 33 -74.33 -8.42 18.88
CA MET A 33 -74.04 -8.34 17.44
C MET A 33 -75.26 -8.49 16.52
N GLY A 34 -76.39 -8.99 17.03
CA GLY A 34 -77.60 -9.25 16.24
C GLY A 34 -77.42 -10.37 15.20
N ASP A 35 -78.47 -10.66 14.43
CA ASP A 35 -78.44 -11.59 13.30
C ASP A 35 -78.55 -10.79 11.99
N ASN A 36 -77.54 -10.93 11.13
CA ASN A 36 -77.54 -10.30 9.81
C ASN A 36 -77.68 -11.41 8.75
N PRO A 37 -78.87 -11.57 8.12
CA PRO A 37 -79.04 -12.58 7.10
C PRO A 37 -78.18 -12.18 5.89
N GLY A 38 -77.03 -12.84 5.75
CA GLY A 38 -76.14 -12.66 4.59
C GLY A 38 -76.79 -13.11 3.28
N SER A 39 -75.99 -13.13 2.21
CA SER A 39 -76.44 -13.66 0.91
C SER A 39 -76.85 -15.15 1.02
N PRO A 40 -77.87 -15.62 0.28
CA PRO A 40 -78.35 -17.00 0.38
C PRO A 40 -77.21 -18.01 0.13
N GLY A 41 -76.92 -18.87 1.11
CA GLY A 41 -75.94 -19.96 1.00
C GLY A 41 -74.50 -19.63 1.45
N ALA A 42 -74.21 -18.42 1.95
CA ALA A 42 -72.90 -18.08 2.51
C ALA A 42 -73.02 -17.49 3.92
N PRO A 43 -72.17 -17.89 4.89
CA PRO A 43 -72.18 -17.33 6.24
C PRO A 43 -71.84 -15.84 6.20
N SER A 44 -72.61 -15.02 6.91
CA SER A 44 -72.35 -13.59 7.02
C SER A 44 -71.03 -13.33 7.78
N PRO A 45 -70.42 -12.14 7.63
CA PRO A 45 -69.27 -11.75 8.47
C PRO A 45 -69.59 -11.86 9.98
N THR A 46 -70.83 -11.57 10.36
CA THR A 46 -71.32 -11.71 11.74
C THR A 46 -71.33 -13.18 12.18
N ASP A 47 -71.77 -14.11 11.32
CA ASP A 47 -71.77 -15.54 11.62
C ASP A 47 -70.36 -16.11 11.74
N LYS A 48 -69.44 -15.66 10.88
CA LYS A 48 -68.02 -16.03 10.95
C LYS A 48 -67.39 -15.56 12.27
N LEU A 49 -67.71 -14.34 12.71
CA LEU A 49 -67.20 -13.80 13.97
C LEU A 49 -67.82 -14.50 15.18
N LYS A 50 -69.14 -14.76 15.22
CA LYS A 50 -69.77 -15.57 16.27
C LYS A 50 -69.11 -16.95 16.37
N LYS A 51 -68.91 -17.62 15.24
CA LYS A 51 -68.21 -18.91 15.18
C LYS A 51 -66.77 -18.84 15.68
N ALA A 52 -66.05 -17.76 15.35
CA ALA A 52 -64.69 -17.54 15.83
C ALA A 52 -64.65 -17.35 17.36
N LEU A 53 -65.66 -16.72 17.98
CA LEU A 53 -65.72 -16.53 19.42
C LEU A 53 -66.10 -17.79 20.21
N CYS A 54 -66.65 -18.82 19.56
CA CYS A 54 -67.09 -20.05 20.22
C CYS A 54 -65.94 -20.93 20.76
N SER A 55 -64.74 -20.84 20.18
CA SER A 55 -63.59 -21.60 20.65
C SER A 55 -62.27 -20.93 20.29
N GLN A 56 -61.24 -21.22 21.08
CA GLN A 56 -59.89 -20.73 20.84
C GLN A 56 -59.35 -21.18 19.46
N GLU A 57 -59.63 -22.42 19.05
CA GLU A 57 -59.22 -22.93 17.73
C GLU A 57 -59.91 -22.18 16.57
N ALA A 58 -61.21 -21.93 16.70
CA ALA A 58 -61.98 -21.20 15.69
C ALA A 58 -61.52 -19.74 15.60
N PHE A 59 -61.21 -19.13 16.75
CA PHE A 59 -60.64 -17.79 16.83
C PHE A 59 -59.28 -17.73 16.14
N ASN A 60 -58.37 -18.64 16.48
CA ASN A 60 -57.02 -18.69 15.94
C ASN A 60 -57.02 -18.82 14.40
N LYS A 61 -57.85 -19.73 13.87
CA LYS A 61 -57.99 -19.90 12.43
C LYS A 61 -58.50 -18.62 11.74
N ASN A 62 -59.56 -18.03 12.28
CA ASN A 62 -60.14 -16.81 11.70
C ASN A 62 -59.19 -15.61 11.82
N TYR A 63 -58.44 -15.50 12.92
CA TYR A 63 -57.44 -14.45 13.12
C TYR A 63 -56.33 -14.54 12.07
N LEU A 64 -55.78 -15.73 11.84
CA LEU A 64 -54.73 -15.96 10.83
C LEU A 64 -55.25 -15.68 9.42
N GLU A 65 -56.41 -16.21 9.04
CA GLU A 65 -57.00 -15.98 7.71
C GLU A 65 -57.20 -14.49 7.41
N LEU A 66 -57.75 -13.73 8.37
CA LEU A 66 -57.98 -12.30 8.22
C LEU A 66 -56.67 -11.49 8.20
N ALA A 67 -55.71 -11.84 9.04
CA ALA A 67 -54.42 -11.16 9.10
C ALA A 67 -53.60 -11.40 7.82
N GLU A 68 -53.61 -12.61 7.27
CA GLU A 68 -52.95 -12.94 5.99
C GLU A 68 -53.60 -12.20 4.83
N LEU A 69 -54.95 -12.19 4.75
CA LEU A 69 -55.68 -11.46 3.72
C LEU A 69 -55.41 -9.96 3.79
N ALA A 70 -55.45 -9.37 4.99
CA ALA A 70 -55.15 -7.96 5.21
C ALA A 70 -53.70 -7.64 4.83
N MET A 71 -52.73 -8.43 5.29
CA MET A 71 -51.32 -8.24 4.94
C MET A 71 -51.09 -8.35 3.43
N GLY A 72 -51.70 -9.34 2.75
CA GLY A 72 -51.65 -9.51 1.31
C GLY A 72 -52.21 -8.29 0.57
N THR A 73 -53.38 -7.82 0.98
CA THR A 73 -54.01 -6.62 0.43
C THR A 73 -53.10 -5.40 0.56
N TYR A 74 -52.51 -5.16 1.74
CA TYR A 74 -51.58 -4.05 1.95
C TYR A 74 -50.33 -4.14 1.08
N LYS A 75 -49.80 -5.36 0.86
CA LYS A 75 -48.68 -5.58 -0.07
C LYS A 75 -49.07 -5.26 -1.51
N HIS A 76 -50.24 -5.72 -1.97
CA HIS A 76 -50.72 -5.47 -3.34
C HIS A 76 -50.94 -3.99 -3.65
N ILE A 77 -51.44 -3.21 -2.69
CA ILE A 77 -51.65 -1.76 -2.85
C ILE A 77 -50.38 -0.93 -2.55
N GLY A 78 -49.22 -1.57 -2.37
CA GLY A 78 -47.92 -0.90 -2.15
C GLY A 78 -47.72 -0.33 -0.74
N ARG A 79 -48.63 -0.58 0.22
CA ARG A 79 -48.53 -0.11 1.61
C ARG A 79 -47.74 -1.09 2.48
N LEU A 80 -46.45 -1.24 2.16
CA LEU A 80 -45.57 -2.22 2.82
C LEU A 80 -45.45 -2.02 4.33
N ARG A 81 -45.39 -0.78 4.83
CA ARG A 81 -45.30 -0.51 6.28
C ARG A 81 -46.49 -1.06 7.06
N SER A 82 -47.72 -0.86 6.55
CA SER A 82 -48.93 -1.42 7.15
C SER A 82 -48.91 -2.94 7.16
N ALA A 83 -48.43 -3.56 6.07
CA ALA A 83 -48.23 -5.00 6.02
C ALA A 83 -47.19 -5.50 7.06
N ARG A 84 -46.10 -4.73 7.30
CA ARG A 84 -45.10 -5.07 8.31
C ARG A 84 -45.62 -4.96 9.74
N LEU A 85 -46.46 -3.98 10.05
CA LEU A 85 -47.09 -3.85 11.37
C LEU A 85 -48.00 -5.05 11.67
N ILE A 86 -48.83 -5.46 10.72
CA ILE A 86 -49.64 -6.69 10.84
C ILE A 86 -48.75 -7.92 10.98
N GLY A 87 -47.65 -7.98 10.22
CA GLY A 87 -46.64 -9.02 10.35
C GLY A 87 -46.04 -9.10 11.76
N ARG A 88 -45.80 -7.97 12.42
CA ARG A 88 -45.30 -7.94 13.80
C ARG A 88 -46.33 -8.49 14.79
N ASP A 89 -47.61 -8.13 14.65
CA ASP A 89 -48.67 -8.72 15.48
C ASP A 89 -48.81 -10.24 15.25
N LEU A 90 -48.71 -10.68 14.00
CA LEU A 90 -48.64 -12.10 13.66
C LEU A 90 -47.43 -12.78 14.30
N ALA A 91 -46.27 -12.11 14.36
CA ALA A 91 -45.08 -12.67 14.99
C ALA A 91 -45.30 -12.97 16.48
N PHE A 92 -45.88 -12.03 17.23
CA PHE A 92 -46.21 -12.26 18.63
C PHE A 92 -47.25 -13.37 18.80
N PHE A 93 -48.24 -13.45 17.90
CA PHE A 93 -49.22 -14.53 17.90
C PHE A 93 -48.56 -15.91 17.67
N TYR A 94 -47.64 -16.01 16.71
CA TYR A 94 -46.87 -17.24 16.46
C TYR A 94 -45.92 -17.58 17.62
N LEU A 95 -45.38 -16.59 18.30
CA LEU A 95 -44.55 -16.81 19.50
C LEU A 95 -45.37 -17.45 20.62
N LEU A 96 -46.63 -17.04 20.81
CA LEU A 96 -47.55 -17.67 21.76
C LEU A 96 -47.89 -19.11 21.33
N LEU A 97 -48.03 -19.39 20.04
CA LEU A 97 -48.21 -20.76 19.53
C LEU A 97 -46.95 -21.64 19.64
N GLY A 98 -45.80 -21.09 20.08
CA GLY A 98 -44.53 -21.79 20.11
C GLY A 98 -43.83 -21.90 18.74
N GLU A 99 -44.41 -21.31 17.69
CA GLU A 99 -43.87 -21.32 16.32
C GLU A 99 -42.82 -20.21 16.11
N THR A 100 -41.71 -20.32 16.84
CA THR A 100 -40.61 -19.33 16.89
C THR A 100 -39.99 -19.00 15.53
N GLN A 101 -39.91 -19.97 14.61
CA GLN A 101 -39.34 -19.75 13.27
C GLN A 101 -40.21 -18.84 12.39
N LYS A 102 -41.55 -19.00 12.45
CA LYS A 102 -42.47 -18.15 11.69
C LYS A 102 -42.46 -16.73 12.26
N ALA A 103 -42.46 -16.60 13.60
CA ALA A 103 -42.32 -15.33 14.27
C ALA A 103 -41.05 -14.58 13.84
N ALA A 104 -39.90 -15.26 13.85
CA ALA A 104 -38.63 -14.69 13.42
C ALA A 104 -38.63 -14.24 11.95
N ALA A 105 -39.35 -14.95 11.06
CA ALA A 105 -39.47 -14.55 9.66
C ALA A 105 -40.21 -13.21 9.51
N PHE A 106 -41.34 -13.02 10.20
CA PHE A 106 -42.09 -11.77 10.18
C PHE A 106 -41.30 -10.60 10.80
N LEU A 107 -40.66 -10.83 11.95
CA LEU A 107 -39.85 -9.81 12.62
C LEU A 107 -38.61 -9.42 11.79
N GLY A 108 -37.93 -10.38 11.16
CA GLY A 108 -36.78 -10.11 10.30
C GLY A 108 -37.15 -9.27 9.07
N ASP A 109 -38.34 -9.50 8.53
CA ASP A 109 -38.92 -8.73 7.44
C ASP A 109 -39.29 -7.29 7.85
N ALA A 110 -39.80 -7.11 9.07
CA ALA A 110 -40.06 -5.80 9.65
C ALA A 110 -38.75 -5.05 9.94
N LEU A 111 -37.75 -5.73 10.52
CA LEU A 111 -36.43 -5.17 10.81
C LEU A 111 -35.77 -4.60 9.56
N LYS A 112 -35.77 -5.35 8.44
CA LYS A 112 -35.23 -4.86 7.16
C LYS A 112 -35.90 -3.56 6.71
N THR A 113 -37.23 -3.46 6.84
CA THR A 113 -37.95 -2.24 6.48
C THR A 113 -37.61 -1.09 7.41
N PHE A 114 -37.52 -1.33 8.72
CA PHE A 114 -37.15 -0.31 9.70
C PHE A 114 -35.71 0.18 9.54
N GLU A 115 -34.75 -0.71 9.25
CA GLU A 115 -33.37 -0.34 8.90
C GLU A 115 -33.33 0.51 7.61
N GLN A 116 -34.07 0.12 6.56
CA GLN A 116 -34.15 0.86 5.30
C GLN A 116 -34.76 2.27 5.46
N ASP A 117 -35.79 2.38 6.29
CA ASP A 117 -36.49 3.63 6.58
C ASP A 117 -35.78 4.48 7.66
N ASN A 118 -34.64 4.02 8.19
CA ASN A 118 -33.91 4.65 9.31
C ASN A 118 -34.74 4.80 10.61
N TRP A 119 -35.70 3.93 10.86
CA TRP A 119 -36.47 3.88 12.10
C TRP A 119 -35.72 3.11 13.18
N ARG A 120 -34.67 3.73 13.71
CA ARG A 120 -33.66 3.06 14.54
C ARG A 120 -34.19 2.53 15.87
N GLU A 121 -35.08 3.26 16.54
CA GLU A 121 -35.71 2.81 17.79
C GLU A 121 -36.56 1.54 17.58
N LEU A 122 -37.41 1.56 16.55
CA LEU A 122 -38.24 0.40 16.20
C LEU A 122 -37.39 -0.79 15.75
N ALA A 123 -36.31 -0.55 15.00
CA ALA A 123 -35.36 -1.59 14.62
C ALA A 123 -34.69 -2.21 15.84
N ALA A 124 -34.24 -1.39 16.80
CA ALA A 124 -33.62 -1.84 18.04
C ALA A 124 -34.57 -2.69 18.90
N GLN A 125 -35.83 -2.25 19.08
CA GLN A 125 -36.85 -3.06 19.77
C GLN A 125 -37.14 -4.37 19.04
N THR A 126 -37.23 -4.34 17.71
CA THR A 126 -37.46 -5.55 16.90
C THR A 126 -36.29 -6.54 17.01
N GLN A 127 -35.05 -6.05 17.21
CA GLN A 127 -33.90 -6.91 17.48
C GLN A 127 -34.04 -7.63 18.83
N VAL A 128 -34.55 -6.97 19.87
CA VAL A 128 -34.83 -7.62 21.17
C VAL A 128 -35.85 -8.74 21.00
N ASP A 129 -36.96 -8.46 20.29
CA ASP A 129 -37.99 -9.48 19.99
C ASP A 129 -37.42 -10.67 19.19
N LEU A 130 -36.49 -10.40 18.25
CA LEU A 130 -35.79 -11.44 17.48
C LEU A 130 -34.82 -12.26 18.34
N ALA A 131 -34.13 -11.64 19.28
CA ALA A 131 -33.21 -12.34 20.17
C ALA A 131 -33.95 -13.38 21.01
N GLU A 132 -35.16 -13.05 21.51
CA GLU A 132 -36.01 -14.00 22.21
C GLU A 132 -36.41 -15.18 21.30
N CYS A 133 -36.79 -14.90 20.06
CA CYS A 133 -37.10 -15.95 19.07
C CYS A 133 -35.89 -16.88 18.83
N TYR A 134 -34.69 -16.33 18.68
CA TYR A 134 -33.48 -17.12 18.43
C TYR A 134 -33.01 -17.91 19.65
N MET A 135 -33.18 -17.35 20.85
CA MET A 135 -32.93 -18.06 22.10
C MET A 135 -33.87 -19.28 22.24
N LYS A 136 -35.18 -19.08 22.05
CA LYS A 136 -36.17 -20.18 22.15
C LYS A 136 -36.03 -21.24 21.06
N SER A 137 -35.50 -20.88 19.90
CA SER A 137 -35.26 -21.81 18.79
C SER A 137 -33.86 -22.45 18.78
N ASN A 138 -33.03 -22.15 19.78
CA ASN A 138 -31.65 -22.63 19.90
C ASN A 138 -30.76 -22.33 18.67
N ASP A 139 -31.03 -21.22 17.96
CA ASP A 139 -30.20 -20.74 16.85
C ASP A 139 -29.10 -19.81 17.39
N THR A 140 -28.06 -20.42 17.95
CA THR A 140 -26.95 -19.72 18.62
C THR A 140 -26.26 -18.71 17.71
N ARG A 141 -26.10 -19.03 16.42
CA ARG A 141 -25.42 -18.13 15.47
C ARG A 141 -26.22 -16.85 15.25
N LYS A 142 -27.52 -16.95 14.96
CA LYS A 142 -28.36 -15.74 14.80
C LYS A 142 -28.57 -15.00 16.11
N PHE A 143 -28.64 -15.73 17.22
CA PHE A 143 -28.70 -15.15 18.55
C PHE A 143 -27.50 -14.25 18.84
N ILE A 144 -26.26 -14.74 18.66
CA ILE A 144 -25.02 -13.95 18.87
C ILE A 144 -25.00 -12.70 17.99
N ARG A 145 -25.37 -12.81 16.69
CA ARG A 145 -25.43 -11.64 15.80
C ARG A 145 -26.38 -10.57 16.32
N THR A 146 -27.52 -11.00 16.84
CA THR A 146 -28.56 -10.11 17.35
C THR A 146 -28.15 -9.50 18.68
N CYS A 147 -27.53 -10.28 19.57
CA CYS A 147 -26.96 -9.79 20.83
C CYS A 147 -25.89 -8.71 20.60
N ALA A 148 -24.99 -8.93 19.64
CA ALA A 148 -23.98 -7.95 19.27
C ALA A 148 -24.62 -6.63 18.79
N ALA A 149 -25.67 -6.71 17.99
CA ALA A 149 -26.40 -5.52 17.52
C ALA A 149 -27.14 -4.79 18.66
N ILE A 150 -27.80 -5.54 19.56
CA ILE A 150 -28.50 -5.00 20.73
C ILE A 150 -27.53 -4.29 21.67
N ALA A 151 -26.45 -4.96 22.07
CA ALA A 151 -25.43 -4.43 22.96
C ALA A 151 -24.82 -3.12 22.44
N SER A 152 -24.75 -2.98 21.13
CA SER A 152 -24.18 -1.82 20.45
C SER A 152 -25.18 -0.71 20.13
N SER A 153 -26.47 -0.92 20.37
CA SER A 153 -27.51 0.03 20.01
C SER A 153 -27.62 1.16 21.04
N PRO A 154 -27.56 2.44 20.64
CA PRO A 154 -27.76 3.56 21.56
C PRO A 154 -29.22 3.78 21.96
N TYR A 155 -30.16 3.08 21.31
CA TYR A 155 -31.62 3.21 21.53
C TYR A 155 -32.18 2.20 22.54
N ILE A 156 -31.31 1.40 23.17
CA ILE A 156 -31.68 0.39 24.15
C ILE A 156 -31.08 0.79 25.49
N ASP A 157 -31.83 0.52 26.56
CA ASP A 157 -31.37 0.79 27.92
C ASP A 157 -30.02 0.10 28.23
N THR A 158 -29.18 0.78 29.00
CA THR A 158 -27.81 0.33 29.27
C THR A 158 -27.77 -1.03 29.99
N LEU A 159 -28.71 -1.31 30.89
CA LEU A 159 -28.75 -2.59 31.61
C LEU A 159 -29.08 -3.75 30.67
N ILE A 160 -30.01 -3.53 29.73
CA ILE A 160 -30.36 -4.50 28.70
C ILE A 160 -29.18 -4.73 27.76
N ARG A 161 -28.47 -3.66 27.36
CA ARG A 161 -27.25 -3.78 26.55
C ARG A 161 -26.19 -4.62 27.25
N TRP A 162 -26.02 -4.45 28.57
CA TRP A 162 -25.07 -5.22 29.36
C TRP A 162 -25.45 -6.71 29.41
N SER A 163 -26.72 -7.04 29.64
CA SER A 163 -27.15 -8.45 29.69
C SER A 163 -26.91 -9.16 28.36
N TYR A 164 -27.31 -8.55 27.24
CA TYR A 164 -27.08 -9.14 25.92
C TYR A 164 -25.60 -9.17 25.52
N PHE A 165 -24.78 -8.23 26.01
CA PHE A 165 -23.34 -8.30 25.82
C PHE A 165 -22.72 -9.50 26.56
N ASP A 166 -23.14 -9.77 27.79
CA ASP A 166 -22.70 -10.96 28.54
C ASP A 166 -23.17 -12.26 27.88
N ASP A 167 -24.43 -12.30 27.44
CA ASP A 167 -24.97 -13.49 26.78
C ASP A 167 -24.30 -13.76 25.43
N MET A 168 -23.97 -12.70 24.68
CA MET A 168 -23.12 -12.82 23.49
C MET A 168 -21.79 -13.51 23.84
N LEU A 169 -21.05 -12.99 24.82
CA LEU A 169 -19.73 -13.50 25.20
C LEU A 169 -19.78 -14.96 25.69
N LYS A 170 -20.79 -15.32 26.50
CA LYS A 170 -21.00 -16.71 26.96
C LYS A 170 -21.26 -17.65 25.79
N CYS A 171 -22.02 -17.21 24.79
CA CYS A 171 -22.36 -18.03 23.64
C CYS A 171 -21.25 -18.13 22.59
N LEU A 172 -20.24 -17.25 22.60
CA LEU A 172 -19.11 -17.31 21.64
C LEU A 172 -18.37 -18.65 21.72
N ASP A 173 -18.22 -19.20 22.93
CA ASP A 173 -17.47 -20.44 23.16
C ASP A 173 -18.25 -21.69 22.68
N LEU A 174 -19.53 -21.54 22.34
CA LEU A 174 -20.37 -22.61 21.77
C LEU A 174 -20.22 -22.73 20.24
N LEU A 175 -19.48 -21.82 19.60
CA LEU A 175 -19.31 -21.83 18.15
C LEU A 175 -18.18 -22.76 17.71
N GLU A 176 -18.46 -23.67 16.79
CA GLU A 176 -17.43 -24.53 16.17
C GLU A 176 -16.60 -23.81 15.08
N LYS A 177 -17.13 -22.72 14.53
CA LYS A 177 -16.53 -21.96 13.43
C LYS A 177 -16.72 -20.47 13.63
N PRO A 178 -15.76 -19.63 13.19
CA PRO A 178 -15.89 -18.19 13.30
C PRO A 178 -17.18 -17.67 12.68
N LEU A 179 -17.85 -16.77 13.39
CA LEU A 179 -19.07 -16.10 12.97
C LEU A 179 -18.71 -14.73 12.42
N LEU A 180 -18.88 -14.57 11.10
CA LEU A 180 -18.74 -13.28 10.45
C LEU A 180 -19.93 -12.37 10.79
N VAL A 181 -19.63 -11.16 11.27
CA VAL A 181 -20.60 -10.10 11.57
C VAL A 181 -20.09 -8.76 11.02
N PRO A 182 -20.90 -8.02 10.24
CA PRO A 182 -20.49 -6.72 9.73
C PRO A 182 -20.42 -5.68 10.86
N PHE A 183 -19.48 -4.75 10.76
CA PHE A 183 -19.32 -3.63 11.70
C PHE A 183 -20.63 -2.88 11.95
N LYS A 184 -21.38 -2.50 10.91
CA LYS A 184 -22.63 -1.71 11.00
C LYS A 184 -22.53 -0.62 12.10
N ASP A 185 -23.39 -0.67 13.11
CA ASP A 185 -23.39 0.23 14.26
C ASP A 185 -22.58 -0.29 15.45
N ILE A 186 -21.97 -1.48 15.37
CA ILE A 186 -21.14 -2.10 16.41
C ILE A 186 -19.82 -1.34 16.55
N ILE A 187 -19.08 -1.20 15.45
CA ILE A 187 -17.81 -0.46 15.39
C ILE A 187 -17.85 0.47 14.18
N LYS A 188 -17.48 1.73 14.36
CA LYS A 188 -17.37 2.71 13.28
C LYS A 188 -15.90 3.05 13.04
N ILE A 189 -15.52 3.14 11.78
CA ILE A 189 -14.19 3.64 11.39
C ILE A 189 -14.27 5.15 11.36
N VAL A 190 -13.56 5.83 12.26
CA VAL A 190 -13.55 7.30 12.35
C VAL A 190 -12.52 7.89 11.40
N SER A 191 -11.31 7.33 11.38
CA SER A 191 -10.25 7.79 10.48
C SER A 191 -9.20 6.70 10.26
N ILE A 192 -8.54 6.76 9.12
CA ILE A 192 -7.39 5.93 8.79
C ILE A 192 -6.29 6.87 8.31
N ASN A 193 -5.11 6.77 8.92
CA ASN A 193 -3.97 7.62 8.62
C ASN A 193 -2.73 6.77 8.35
N ILE A 194 -2.14 6.95 7.17
CA ILE A 194 -0.87 6.33 6.80
C ILE A 194 0.23 7.22 7.39
N LYS A 195 1.06 6.69 8.29
CA LYS A 195 2.05 7.51 9.01
C LYS A 195 3.20 7.99 8.10
N ASN A 196 3.39 7.38 6.95
CA ASN A 196 4.46 7.73 6.02
C ASN A 196 3.99 8.84 5.07
N ASN A 197 4.63 10.00 5.12
CA ASN A 197 4.32 11.18 4.29
C ASN A 197 4.84 11.08 2.83
N GLY A 198 5.21 9.88 2.37
CA GLY A 198 5.85 9.67 1.08
C GLY A 198 5.83 8.20 0.64
N PRO A 199 6.43 7.89 -0.52
CA PRO A 199 6.52 6.51 -1.00
C PRO A 199 7.28 5.66 0.03
N ILE A 200 6.72 4.50 0.34
CA ILE A 200 7.33 3.54 1.25
C ILE A 200 8.42 2.80 0.48
N MET A 201 9.59 2.66 1.06
CA MET A 201 10.68 1.94 0.41
C MET A 201 10.51 0.43 0.64
N GLN A 202 10.88 -0.40 -0.33
CA GLN A 202 10.86 -1.85 -0.18
C GLN A 202 11.59 -2.25 1.11
N ASP A 203 11.08 -3.29 1.78
CA ASP A 203 11.59 -3.80 3.06
C ASP A 203 11.48 -2.87 4.28
N SER A 204 10.98 -1.63 4.12
CA SER A 204 10.65 -0.76 5.24
C SER A 204 9.29 -1.10 5.88
N ALA A 205 9.02 -0.55 7.06
CA ALA A 205 7.75 -0.73 7.75
C ALA A 205 6.65 0.14 7.11
N MET A 206 5.53 -0.50 6.77
CA MET A 206 4.26 0.16 6.49
C MET A 206 3.51 0.33 7.81
N ASP A 207 3.31 1.56 8.26
CA ASP A 207 2.56 1.84 9.48
C ASP A 207 1.27 2.60 9.17
N VAL A 208 0.16 2.04 9.64
CA VAL A 208 -1.18 2.62 9.51
C VAL A 208 -1.80 2.76 10.89
N GLU A 209 -2.30 3.95 11.18
CA GLU A 209 -3.06 4.24 12.39
C GLU A 209 -4.54 4.31 12.04
N VAL A 210 -5.35 3.50 12.72
CA VAL A 210 -6.79 3.42 12.55
C VAL A 210 -7.45 3.90 13.84
N VAL A 211 -8.42 4.79 13.73
CA VAL A 211 -9.27 5.20 14.84
C VAL A 211 -10.62 4.52 14.69
N LEU A 212 -10.94 3.65 15.64
CA LEU A 212 -12.21 2.92 15.71
C LEU A 212 -13.05 3.46 16.87
N ASP A 213 -14.34 3.67 16.63
CA ASP A 213 -15.34 4.02 17.64
C ASP A 213 -16.19 2.78 17.95
N SER A 214 -16.04 2.21 19.14
CA SER A 214 -16.72 1.01 19.59
C SER A 214 -17.98 1.35 20.37
N ASN A 215 -19.15 0.91 19.91
CA ASN A 215 -20.41 1.11 20.63
C ASN A 215 -20.71 -0.01 21.63
N PHE A 216 -19.79 -0.95 21.85
CA PHE A 216 -19.96 -1.92 22.93
C PHE A 216 -20.07 -1.21 24.28
N PRO A 217 -20.90 -1.74 25.19
CA PRO A 217 -21.16 -1.08 26.47
C PRO A 217 -20.03 -1.26 27.48
N ARG A 218 -19.12 -2.21 27.24
CA ARG A 218 -17.94 -2.51 28.07
C ARG A 218 -16.75 -2.89 27.18
N GLU A 219 -15.58 -2.93 27.80
CA GLU A 219 -14.36 -3.35 27.13
C GLU A 219 -14.41 -4.82 26.68
N ILE A 220 -13.75 -5.12 25.56
CA ILE A 220 -13.72 -6.44 24.96
C ILE A 220 -12.30 -6.80 24.50
N LEU A 221 -11.88 -8.03 24.79
CA LEU A 221 -10.57 -8.53 24.44
C LEU A 221 -10.55 -9.00 22.98
N CYS A 222 -9.84 -8.28 22.12
CA CYS A 222 -9.62 -8.64 20.73
C CYS A 222 -8.39 -9.54 20.59
N THR A 223 -8.57 -10.69 19.93
CA THR A 223 -7.50 -11.64 19.64
C THR A 223 -6.64 -11.17 18.48
N ASP A 224 -7.23 -10.45 17.52
CA ASP A 224 -6.55 -9.99 16.31
C ASP A 224 -7.23 -8.74 15.74
N VAL A 225 -6.45 -7.88 15.11
CA VAL A 225 -6.96 -6.77 14.29
C VAL A 225 -6.18 -6.72 12.99
N LEU A 226 -6.89 -6.85 11.88
CA LEU A 226 -6.34 -7.02 10.54
C LEU A 226 -6.87 -5.92 9.61
N LEU A 227 -6.01 -5.32 8.81
CA LEU A 227 -6.39 -4.39 7.74
C LEU A 227 -5.91 -4.96 6.41
N SER A 228 -6.83 -5.33 5.52
CA SER A 228 -6.48 -5.89 4.23
C SER A 228 -5.90 -4.85 3.28
N ILE A 229 -4.98 -5.32 2.45
CA ILE A 229 -4.27 -4.54 1.45
C ILE A 229 -4.46 -5.24 0.11
N GLU A 230 -5.00 -4.53 -0.86
CA GLU A 230 -5.24 -5.01 -2.22
C GLU A 230 -4.20 -4.39 -3.16
N GLN A 231 -3.47 -5.21 -3.92
CA GLN A 231 -2.57 -4.68 -4.93
C GLN A 231 -3.40 -4.13 -6.11
N ASP A 232 -3.13 -2.88 -6.50
CA ASP A 232 -3.75 -2.28 -7.67
C ASP A 232 -3.11 -2.88 -8.92
N LYS A 233 -3.63 -4.03 -9.34
CA LYS A 233 -3.33 -4.56 -10.66
C LYS A 233 -3.98 -3.62 -11.65
N GLU A 234 -3.20 -2.71 -12.24
CA GLU A 234 -3.69 -1.92 -13.37
C GLU A 234 -4.33 -2.89 -14.36
N LEU A 235 -5.67 -2.85 -14.44
CA LEU A 235 -6.43 -3.57 -15.43
C LEU A 235 -5.82 -3.18 -16.77
N LYS A 236 -5.21 -4.17 -17.45
CA LYS A 236 -4.76 -4.06 -18.84
C LYS A 236 -5.82 -3.28 -19.60
N LYS A 237 -5.47 -2.05 -20.04
CA LYS A 237 -6.33 -1.20 -20.86
C LYS A 237 -6.86 -2.04 -22.01
N VAL A 238 -8.10 -2.48 -21.92
CA VAL A 238 -8.84 -2.97 -23.08
C VAL A 238 -8.91 -1.78 -24.03
N LYS A 239 -8.27 -1.92 -25.18
CA LYS A 239 -8.30 -0.95 -26.27
C LYS A 239 -9.74 -0.86 -26.79
N ASP A 240 -10.55 0.00 -26.17
CA ASP A 240 -11.70 0.54 -26.87
C ASP A 240 -11.21 1.65 -27.80
N LYS A 241 -11.14 1.29 -29.08
CA LYS A 241 -11.07 2.25 -30.19
C LYS A 241 -12.38 3.03 -30.20
N ASN A 242 -12.38 4.20 -29.57
CA ASN A 242 -12.87 5.45 -30.17
C ASN A 242 -12.63 6.61 -29.20
N SER A 243 -11.48 7.24 -29.35
CA SER A 243 -11.16 8.51 -28.73
C SER A 243 -11.78 9.67 -29.53
N ARG A 244 -12.60 10.47 -28.84
CA ARG A 244 -12.47 11.92 -28.95
C ARG A 244 -12.20 12.47 -27.56
N ILE A 245 -10.98 13.00 -27.44
CA ILE A 245 -10.38 13.61 -26.27
C ILE A 245 -11.03 14.97 -26.07
N VAL A 246 -11.59 15.23 -24.89
CA VAL A 246 -11.56 16.56 -24.26
C VAL A 246 -11.28 16.35 -22.79
N GLY A 247 -10.17 16.93 -22.33
CA GLY A 247 -9.71 16.86 -20.95
C GLY A 247 -10.77 17.37 -19.98
N LYS A 248 -10.98 16.62 -18.90
CA LYS A 248 -11.63 17.13 -17.69
C LYS A 248 -11.05 16.38 -16.49
N GLU A 249 -10.44 17.17 -15.62
CA GLU A 249 -10.03 16.80 -14.27
C GLU A 249 -11.12 15.94 -13.60
N SER A 250 -10.75 14.73 -13.19
CA SER A 250 -11.64 13.84 -12.45
C SER A 250 -11.76 14.34 -11.02
N LYS A 251 -12.71 15.24 -10.78
CA LYS A 251 -13.20 15.50 -9.42
C LYS A 251 -13.74 14.19 -8.82
N PRO A 252 -13.51 13.94 -7.52
CA PRO A 252 -14.13 12.81 -6.83
C PRO A 252 -15.65 12.93 -6.96
N LYS A 253 -16.29 11.88 -7.47
CA LYS A 253 -17.76 11.81 -7.55
C LYS A 253 -18.30 11.52 -6.15
N ASP A 254 -18.44 12.56 -5.34
CA ASP A 254 -19.26 12.51 -4.13
C ASP A 254 -20.72 12.25 -4.55
N ASN A 255 -21.17 11.01 -4.35
CA ASN A 255 -22.56 10.63 -4.57
C ASN A 255 -23.51 11.37 -3.60
N SER A 256 -23.01 11.92 -2.50
CA SER A 256 -23.78 12.66 -1.49
C SER A 256 -24.11 14.10 -1.90
N MET A 257 -23.46 14.66 -2.92
CA MET A 257 -23.65 16.05 -3.37
C MET A 257 -24.24 16.19 -4.77
N GLN A 258 -24.72 15.11 -5.38
CA GLN A 258 -25.47 15.21 -6.63
C GLN A 258 -26.83 15.88 -6.37
N ARG A 259 -27.01 17.11 -6.85
CA ARG A 259 -28.32 17.77 -6.85
C ARG A 259 -29.33 16.87 -7.58
N LEU A 260 -30.29 16.33 -6.83
CA LEU A 260 -31.41 15.56 -7.37
C LEU A 260 -32.15 16.43 -8.39
N LYS A 261 -32.23 15.97 -9.65
CA LYS A 261 -33.03 16.63 -10.67
C LYS A 261 -34.50 16.27 -10.50
N ILE A 262 -35.11 16.89 -9.50
CA ILE A 262 -36.52 16.73 -9.14
C ILE A 262 -37.37 17.54 -10.12
N GLN A 263 -38.34 16.89 -10.76
CA GLN A 263 -39.31 17.53 -11.64
C GLN A 263 -40.74 17.18 -11.19
N ARG A 264 -41.63 18.16 -11.25
CA ARG A 264 -43.07 17.93 -11.07
C ARG A 264 -43.59 17.19 -12.30
N HIS A 265 -44.31 16.09 -12.08
CA HIS A 265 -44.99 15.33 -13.12
C HIS A 265 -46.49 15.39 -12.86
N LEU A 266 -47.26 15.76 -13.87
CA LEU A 266 -48.70 15.90 -13.81
C LEU A 266 -49.31 14.96 -14.83
N ASP A 267 -50.03 13.96 -14.36
CA ASP A 267 -50.78 13.06 -15.22
C ASP A 267 -52.17 13.65 -15.45
N TYR A 268 -52.47 13.93 -16.72
CA TYR A 268 -53.79 14.40 -17.14
C TYR A 268 -54.54 13.25 -17.81
N LYS A 269 -55.82 13.11 -17.46
CA LYS A 269 -56.74 12.22 -18.15
C LYS A 269 -56.99 12.75 -19.57
N GLN A 270 -57.60 11.92 -20.44
CA GLN A 270 -57.92 12.30 -21.82
C GLN A 270 -58.88 13.50 -21.91
N ASP A 271 -59.69 13.73 -20.87
CA ASP A 271 -60.59 14.88 -20.70
C ASP A 271 -59.86 16.16 -20.20
N LYS A 272 -58.52 16.15 -20.17
CA LYS A 272 -57.65 17.23 -19.65
C LYS A 272 -57.85 17.55 -18.16
N GLN A 273 -58.57 16.74 -17.40
CA GLN A 273 -58.60 16.87 -15.95
C GLN A 273 -57.36 16.23 -15.33
N LEU A 274 -56.85 16.84 -14.26
CA LEU A 274 -55.68 16.33 -13.57
C LEU A 274 -56.02 15.02 -12.85
N ALA A 275 -55.40 13.92 -13.27
CA ALA A 275 -55.57 12.60 -12.69
C ALA A 275 -54.72 12.44 -11.42
N SER A 276 -53.45 12.84 -11.51
CA SER A 276 -52.50 12.73 -10.41
C SER A 276 -51.37 13.75 -10.54
N SER A 277 -50.76 14.12 -9.42
CA SER A 277 -49.55 14.94 -9.39
C SER A 277 -48.50 14.17 -8.61
N SER A 278 -47.35 13.93 -9.23
CA SER A 278 -46.22 13.23 -8.63
C SER A 278 -44.92 14.02 -8.81
N VAL A 279 -43.89 13.57 -8.10
CA VAL A 279 -42.55 14.17 -8.14
C VAL A 279 -41.60 13.11 -8.67
N VAL A 280 -40.97 13.37 -9.82
CA VAL A 280 -40.14 12.41 -10.55
C VAL A 280 -38.71 12.92 -10.61
N CYS A 281 -37.74 12.09 -10.27
CA CYS A 281 -36.31 12.38 -10.41
C CYS A 281 -35.75 11.57 -11.59
N LYS A 282 -35.37 12.24 -12.68
CA LYS A 282 -34.92 11.58 -13.93
C LYS A 282 -33.55 10.89 -13.81
N THR A 283 -32.76 11.30 -12.84
CA THR A 283 -31.54 10.59 -12.43
C THR A 283 -31.92 9.72 -11.23
N THR A 284 -31.66 8.42 -11.26
CA THR A 284 -31.78 7.52 -10.10
C THR A 284 -30.45 7.45 -9.35
N PRO A 285 -30.12 8.36 -8.41
CA PRO A 285 -28.95 8.17 -7.55
C PRO A 285 -29.27 7.27 -6.35
N LEU A 286 -30.55 7.04 -6.07
CA LEU A 286 -31.00 6.15 -4.99
C LEU A 286 -31.14 4.73 -5.54
N LYS A 287 -30.01 4.04 -5.70
CA LYS A 287 -30.06 2.58 -5.67
C LYS A 287 -30.58 2.18 -4.29
N ARG A 288 -31.62 1.36 -4.25
CA ARG A 288 -31.99 0.66 -3.03
C ARG A 288 -30.75 -0.08 -2.52
N THR A 289 -30.53 -0.08 -1.21
CA THR A 289 -29.46 -0.81 -0.51
C THR A 289 -29.57 -2.34 -0.68
N ASP A 290 -30.55 -2.82 -1.44
CA ASP A 290 -30.84 -4.22 -1.75
C ASP A 290 -30.07 -4.76 -2.98
N SER A 291 -29.07 -4.04 -3.46
CA SER A 291 -27.99 -4.68 -4.25
C SER A 291 -27.17 -5.54 -3.30
N SER A 292 -27.79 -6.62 -2.81
CA SER A 292 -27.23 -7.66 -1.95
C SER A 292 -26.21 -8.49 -2.73
N VAL A 293 -25.15 -7.84 -3.18
CA VAL A 293 -23.86 -8.52 -3.28
C VAL A 293 -23.35 -8.46 -1.85
N SER A 294 -23.25 -9.62 -1.19
CA SER A 294 -22.48 -9.75 0.05
C SER A 294 -21.20 -8.92 -0.13
N PRO A 295 -20.86 -7.99 0.80
CA PRO A 295 -19.67 -7.17 0.62
C PRO A 295 -18.52 -8.12 0.30
N PRO A 296 -17.78 -7.91 -0.80
CA PRO A 296 -16.69 -8.80 -1.17
C PRO A 296 -15.75 -8.86 0.04
N GLN A 297 -15.67 -10.04 0.64
CA GLN A 297 -14.83 -10.26 1.80
C GLN A 297 -13.41 -10.35 1.27
N SER A 298 -12.53 -9.47 1.74
CA SER A 298 -11.11 -9.63 1.44
C SER A 298 -10.60 -10.89 2.14
N ASP A 299 -9.75 -11.67 1.49
CA ASP A 299 -9.22 -12.91 2.08
C ASP A 299 -8.24 -12.66 3.25
N PHE A 300 -7.93 -11.41 3.58
CA PHE A 300 -6.95 -10.97 4.59
C PHE A 300 -5.56 -11.66 4.49
N ASN A 301 -5.27 -12.36 3.40
CA ASN A 301 -3.97 -12.99 3.12
C ASN A 301 -2.84 -11.97 3.05
N TYR A 302 -3.15 -10.78 2.52
CA TYR A 302 -2.24 -9.65 2.47
C TYR A 302 -2.80 -8.53 3.35
N CYS A 303 -2.33 -8.43 4.60
CA CYS A 303 -2.86 -7.49 5.59
C CYS A 303 -1.78 -6.86 6.49
N LEU A 304 -2.10 -5.69 7.06
CA LEU A 304 -1.40 -5.15 8.23
C LEU A 304 -2.01 -5.75 9.50
N LYS A 305 -1.17 -5.99 10.51
CA LYS A 305 -1.58 -6.56 11.80
C LYS A 305 -1.20 -5.65 12.96
N CYS A 306 -1.94 -5.75 14.05
CA CYS A 306 -1.55 -5.09 15.29
C CYS A 306 -0.37 -5.85 15.94
N ALA A 307 0.70 -5.14 16.28
CA ALA A 307 1.88 -5.76 16.90
C ALA A 307 1.65 -6.14 18.37
N LYS A 308 0.77 -5.41 19.08
CA LYS A 308 0.48 -5.62 20.50
C LYS A 308 -0.85 -6.33 20.64
N LEU A 309 -0.79 -7.65 20.77
CA LEU A 309 -1.97 -8.51 20.97
C LEU A 309 -1.81 -9.33 22.27
N PRO A 310 -2.91 -9.68 22.95
CA PRO A 310 -4.29 -9.28 22.63
C PRO A 310 -4.54 -7.79 22.94
N LEU A 311 -5.49 -7.17 22.22
CA LEU A 311 -5.82 -5.75 22.35
C LEU A 311 -7.13 -5.58 23.13
N MET A 312 -7.16 -4.72 24.14
CA MET A 312 -8.40 -4.33 24.80
C MET A 312 -9.07 -3.19 24.03
N LEU A 313 -10.24 -3.47 23.44
CA LEU A 313 -11.06 -2.46 22.80
C LEU A 313 -12.04 -1.88 23.82
N THR A 314 -11.87 -0.62 24.16
CA THR A 314 -12.70 0.11 25.14
C THR A 314 -13.95 0.72 24.49
N PRO A 315 -15.03 1.00 25.23
CA PRO A 315 -16.15 1.77 24.71
C PRO A 315 -15.71 3.16 24.22
N GLY A 316 -16.17 3.58 23.04
CA GLY A 316 -15.80 4.85 22.41
C GLY A 316 -14.56 4.75 21.52
N LEU A 317 -13.75 5.81 21.49
CA LEU A 317 -12.62 5.95 20.57
C LEU A 317 -11.40 5.13 20.99
N ASN A 318 -10.88 4.34 20.05
CA ASN A 318 -9.70 3.51 20.20
C ASN A 318 -8.72 3.80 19.04
N VAL A 319 -7.46 4.06 19.38
CA VAL A 319 -6.39 4.29 18.40
C VAL A 319 -5.56 3.02 18.27
N ILE A 320 -5.59 2.41 17.09
CA ILE A 320 -4.95 1.13 16.81
C ILE A 320 -3.87 1.33 15.75
N ARG A 321 -2.66 0.86 16.04
CA ARG A 321 -1.54 0.89 15.09
C ARG A 321 -1.33 -0.50 14.49
N LEU A 322 -1.36 -0.54 13.16
CA LEU A 322 -1.19 -1.74 12.36
C LEU A 322 0.07 -1.58 11.52
N SER A 323 0.90 -2.62 11.48
CA SER A 323 2.15 -2.59 10.73
C SER A 323 2.40 -3.85 9.92
N ARG A 324 3.22 -3.70 8.86
CA ARG A 324 3.75 -4.81 8.06
C ARG A 324 5.03 -4.40 7.35
N LYS A 325 5.95 -5.34 7.09
CA LYS A 325 7.08 -5.13 6.18
C LYS A 325 6.62 -5.04 4.72
N ALA A 326 7.10 -4.02 4.01
CA ALA A 326 6.80 -3.74 2.60
C ALA A 326 7.62 -4.62 1.63
N SER A 327 7.31 -5.91 1.54
CA SER A 327 8.09 -6.83 0.69
C SER A 327 7.88 -6.63 -0.81
N ASP A 328 6.66 -6.29 -1.23
CA ASP A 328 6.28 -6.18 -2.64
C ASP A 328 6.23 -4.73 -3.10
N THR A 329 6.69 -4.48 -4.32
CA THR A 329 6.69 -3.15 -4.93
C THR A 329 5.41 -2.89 -5.71
N GLY A 330 5.02 -1.62 -5.83
CA GLY A 330 3.83 -1.19 -6.58
C GLY A 330 2.86 -0.35 -5.75
N LYS A 331 1.66 -0.14 -6.31
CA LYS A 331 0.59 0.62 -5.66
C LYS A 331 -0.39 -0.35 -5.01
N PHE A 332 -0.72 -0.06 -3.77
CA PHE A 332 -1.62 -0.85 -2.93
C PHE A 332 -2.76 0.03 -2.44
N GLN A 333 -3.94 -0.56 -2.26
CA GLN A 333 -5.13 0.09 -1.73
C GLN A 333 -5.53 -0.58 -0.41
N LEU A 334 -5.92 0.23 0.57
CA LEU A 334 -6.50 -0.27 1.82
C LEU A 334 -7.93 -0.76 1.58
N GLY A 335 -8.22 -2.00 2.01
CA GLY A 335 -9.46 -2.71 1.73
C GLY A 335 -10.46 -2.62 2.89
N GLN A 336 -10.49 -3.67 3.72
CA GLN A 336 -11.40 -3.86 4.85
C GLN A 336 -10.62 -4.05 6.15
N ILE A 337 -11.26 -3.73 7.26
CA ILE A 337 -10.74 -3.99 8.60
C ILE A 337 -11.53 -5.16 9.20
N ALA A 338 -10.82 -6.11 9.80
CA ALA A 338 -11.39 -7.15 10.63
C ALA A 338 -10.90 -7.01 12.08
N VAL A 339 -11.83 -7.07 13.03
CA VAL A 339 -11.56 -7.15 14.48
C VAL A 339 -12.05 -8.50 14.94
N LYS A 340 -11.14 -9.34 15.43
CA LYS A 340 -11.44 -10.69 15.89
C LYS A 340 -11.60 -10.72 17.40
N VAL A 341 -12.68 -11.34 17.85
CA VAL A 341 -13.00 -11.56 19.27
C VAL A 341 -13.41 -13.02 19.43
N ARG A 342 -12.47 -13.89 19.83
CA ARG A 342 -12.69 -15.35 19.87
C ARG A 342 -13.22 -15.84 18.50
N GLU A 343 -14.33 -16.57 18.49
CA GLU A 343 -15.03 -17.05 17.30
C GLU A 343 -15.96 -16.00 16.66
N LEU A 344 -15.81 -14.71 16.96
CA LEU A 344 -16.56 -13.61 16.33
C LEU A 344 -15.60 -12.75 15.49
N ASP A 345 -15.83 -12.75 14.18
CA ASP A 345 -15.10 -11.91 13.23
C ASP A 345 -15.96 -10.71 12.85
N LEU A 346 -15.65 -9.55 13.43
CA LEU A 346 -16.27 -8.28 13.07
C LEU A 346 -15.56 -7.71 11.84
N VAL A 347 -16.27 -7.43 10.74
CA VAL A 347 -15.66 -6.96 9.48
C VAL A 347 -16.31 -5.69 8.95
N SER A 348 -15.47 -4.73 8.55
CA SER A 348 -15.93 -3.46 7.99
C SER A 348 -16.40 -3.61 6.53
N SER A 349 -17.21 -2.65 6.08
CA SER A 349 -17.33 -2.40 4.64
C SER A 349 -15.98 -1.93 4.06
N SER A 350 -15.83 -1.97 2.74
CA SER A 350 -14.63 -1.42 2.07
C SER A 350 -14.45 0.06 2.43
N ILE A 351 -13.20 0.43 2.72
CA ILE A 351 -12.82 1.79 3.10
C ILE A 351 -13.08 2.74 1.91
N THR A 352 -13.83 3.82 2.16
CA THR A 352 -14.12 4.86 1.17
C THR A 352 -13.87 6.26 1.77
N PRO A 353 -13.11 7.15 1.09
CA PRO A 353 -12.35 6.92 -0.15
C PRO A 353 -11.22 5.90 0.04
N LYS A 354 -10.84 5.19 -1.03
CA LYS A 354 -9.76 4.21 -0.98
C LYS A 354 -8.43 4.93 -0.71
N ALA A 355 -7.79 4.62 0.41
CA ALA A 355 -6.45 5.10 0.72
C ALA A 355 -5.41 4.24 -0.02
N THR A 356 -4.42 4.89 -0.63
CA THR A 356 -3.38 4.23 -1.44
C THR A 356 -2.01 4.34 -0.79
N ILE A 357 -1.23 3.26 -0.87
CA ILE A 357 0.16 3.18 -0.44
C ILE A 357 1.00 2.85 -1.68
N GLU A 358 2.03 3.64 -1.97
CA GLU A 358 2.98 3.36 -3.04
C GLU A 358 4.29 2.85 -2.44
N VAL A 359 4.69 1.63 -2.84
CA VAL A 359 5.98 1.04 -2.47
C VAL A 359 6.95 1.14 -3.63
N LYS A 360 8.07 1.82 -3.41
CA LYS A 360 9.12 2.01 -4.41
C LYS A 360 10.35 1.18 -4.09
N ARG A 361 11.13 0.90 -5.13
CA ARG A 361 12.44 0.28 -5.05
C ARG A 361 13.46 1.22 -5.68
N GLU A 362 14.55 1.43 -4.97
CA GLU A 362 15.72 2.14 -5.45
C GLU A 362 16.83 1.11 -5.65
N GLU A 363 17.38 1.06 -6.86
CA GLU A 363 18.47 0.14 -7.19
C GLU A 363 19.80 0.68 -6.67
N PRO A 364 20.75 -0.20 -6.26
CA PRO A 364 22.10 0.23 -5.92
C PRO A 364 22.77 1.01 -7.06
N THR A 365 23.68 1.92 -6.72
CA THR A 365 24.49 2.66 -7.70
C THR A 365 25.98 2.55 -7.42
N VAL A 366 26.80 2.59 -8.48
CA VAL A 366 28.26 2.56 -8.41
C VAL A 366 28.84 3.70 -9.23
N ARG A 367 29.88 4.36 -8.70
CA ARG A 367 30.60 5.45 -9.36
C ARG A 367 32.08 5.36 -9.05
N LEU A 368 32.92 5.77 -9.99
CA LEU A 368 34.36 5.89 -9.82
C LEU A 368 34.75 7.34 -10.08
N ASP A 369 35.15 8.04 -9.02
CA ASP A 369 35.43 9.46 -9.03
C ASP A 369 36.95 9.71 -9.01
N LYS A 370 37.41 10.62 -9.88
CA LYS A 370 38.85 10.94 -10.07
C LYS A 370 39.39 12.03 -9.13
N GLY A 371 38.57 12.54 -8.21
CA GLY A 371 38.90 13.72 -7.41
C GLY A 371 38.86 15.03 -8.20
N MET A 372 39.40 16.11 -7.61
CA MET A 372 39.42 17.45 -8.24
C MET A 372 40.66 17.70 -9.10
N SER A 373 41.76 16.99 -8.86
CA SER A 373 43.02 17.15 -9.57
C SER A 373 43.00 16.45 -10.95
N PRO A 374 43.74 16.96 -11.94
CA PRO A 374 43.93 16.25 -13.20
C PRO A 374 44.65 14.92 -12.96
N LEU A 375 44.36 13.93 -13.81
CA LEU A 375 45.07 12.66 -13.77
C LEU A 375 46.40 12.79 -14.53
N LEU A 376 47.49 12.32 -13.94
CA LEU A 376 48.85 12.42 -14.47
C LEU A 376 49.39 11.08 -14.96
N LEU A 377 50.06 11.07 -16.12
CA LEU A 377 50.76 9.89 -16.62
C LEU A 377 51.92 9.50 -15.69
N GLY A 378 52.24 8.20 -15.61
CA GLY A 378 53.36 7.60 -14.88
C GLY A 378 53.47 7.93 -13.38
N LEU A 379 52.41 8.49 -12.79
CA LEU A 379 52.33 8.82 -11.38
C LEU A 379 51.20 8.05 -10.71
N GLU A 380 51.51 7.43 -9.57
CA GLU A 380 50.52 6.78 -8.72
C GLU A 380 49.55 7.81 -8.14
N GLN A 381 48.25 7.62 -8.36
CA GLN A 381 47.19 8.53 -7.94
C GLN A 381 46.06 7.76 -7.27
N ARG A 382 45.18 8.46 -6.55
CA ARG A 382 44.04 7.86 -5.85
C ARG A 382 42.74 8.29 -6.49
N MET A 383 41.86 7.31 -6.72
CA MET A 383 40.45 7.49 -7.10
C MET A 383 39.56 6.91 -6.01
N GLU A 384 38.29 7.29 -6.03
CA GLU A 384 37.29 6.78 -5.07
C GLU A 384 36.21 5.99 -5.80
N LEU A 385 36.10 4.70 -5.49
CA LEU A 385 34.95 3.90 -5.88
C LEU A 385 33.87 4.06 -4.81
N THR A 386 32.77 4.71 -5.19
CA THR A 386 31.59 4.88 -4.36
C THR A 386 30.52 3.88 -4.77
N VAL A 387 30.16 2.97 -3.85
CA VAL A 387 28.99 2.09 -3.97
C VAL A 387 27.93 2.60 -2.99
N THR A 388 26.74 2.91 -3.51
CA THR A 388 25.59 3.31 -2.69
C THR A 388 24.54 2.22 -2.80
N ILE A 389 24.20 1.60 -1.66
CA ILE A 389 23.15 0.61 -1.60
C ILE A 389 21.80 1.32 -1.68
N GLY A 390 20.92 0.76 -2.51
CA GLY A 390 19.57 1.29 -2.69
C GLY A 390 18.65 0.95 -1.51
N SER A 391 17.38 0.72 -1.82
CA SER A 391 16.33 0.58 -0.81
C SER A 391 16.24 -0.80 -0.16
N TYR A 392 17.08 -1.76 -0.53
CA TYR A 392 16.96 -3.16 -0.10
C TYR A 392 18.33 -3.77 0.18
N LYS A 393 18.35 -4.83 0.99
CA LYS A 393 19.57 -5.53 1.39
C LYS A 393 20.12 -6.38 0.24
N ILE A 394 21.43 -6.32 0.03
CA ILE A 394 22.12 -7.08 -1.01
C ILE A 394 22.81 -8.34 -0.45
N ASP A 395 23.21 -9.25 -1.33
CA ASP A 395 23.91 -10.49 -0.95
C ASP A 395 25.30 -10.17 -0.36
N PRO A 396 25.70 -10.75 0.79
CA PRO A 396 27.01 -10.57 1.41
C PRO A 396 28.22 -10.81 0.50
N ASN A 397 28.08 -11.66 -0.53
CA ASN A 397 29.17 -12.02 -1.43
C ASN A 397 29.17 -11.22 -2.74
N SER A 398 28.43 -10.11 -2.78
CA SER A 398 28.37 -9.26 -3.96
C SER A 398 29.71 -8.56 -4.21
N THR A 399 30.16 -8.56 -5.46
CA THR A 399 31.43 -7.94 -5.86
C THR A 399 31.24 -6.91 -6.98
N VAL A 400 32.15 -5.95 -7.02
CA VAL A 400 32.33 -5.00 -8.12
C VAL A 400 33.66 -5.32 -8.80
N LYS A 401 33.59 -5.65 -10.08
CA LYS A 401 34.75 -5.93 -10.92
C LYS A 401 35.16 -4.71 -11.71
N LEU A 402 36.43 -4.33 -11.61
CA LEU A 402 37.01 -3.24 -12.38
C LEU A 402 37.99 -3.82 -13.39
N ILE A 403 37.87 -3.44 -14.66
CA ILE A 403 38.73 -3.90 -15.75
C ILE A 403 39.30 -2.68 -16.46
N THR A 404 40.62 -2.58 -16.54
CA THR A 404 41.31 -1.45 -17.16
C THR A 404 41.70 -1.71 -18.61
N SER A 405 41.90 -0.64 -19.37
CA SER A 405 42.58 -0.68 -20.67
C SER A 405 44.06 -1.03 -20.53
N ARG A 406 44.70 -1.40 -21.65
CA ARG A 406 46.13 -1.72 -21.67
C ARG A 406 46.96 -0.49 -21.29
N GLY A 407 47.92 -0.67 -20.39
CA GLY A 407 48.75 0.43 -19.87
C GLY A 407 48.14 1.16 -18.67
N LEU A 408 46.96 0.78 -18.17
CA LEU A 408 46.42 1.28 -16.92
C LEU A 408 46.38 0.15 -15.88
N TYR A 409 46.92 0.42 -14.70
CA TYR A 409 46.99 -0.51 -13.59
C TYR A 409 46.25 0.06 -12.37
N ILE A 410 45.60 -0.83 -11.62
CA ILE A 410 44.82 -0.48 -10.43
C ILE A 410 45.16 -1.41 -9.27
N GLN A 411 45.02 -0.88 -8.05
CA GLN A 411 45.27 -1.59 -6.80
C GLN A 411 44.29 -1.08 -5.74
N HIS A 412 43.67 -2.02 -5.02
CA HIS A 412 42.79 -1.71 -3.89
C HIS A 412 43.46 -2.02 -2.54
N LEU A 413 44.14 -3.17 -2.43
CA LEU A 413 44.83 -3.59 -1.22
C LEU A 413 46.30 -3.21 -1.29
N GLU A 414 46.84 -2.55 -0.26
CA GLU A 414 48.21 -2.02 -0.26
C GLU A 414 49.29 -3.11 -0.45
N ASP A 415 49.00 -4.34 0.01
CA ASP A 415 49.91 -5.49 -0.10
C ASP A 415 49.79 -6.25 -1.43
N ALA A 416 48.78 -5.93 -2.26
CA ALA A 416 48.55 -6.61 -3.53
C ALA A 416 49.31 -5.92 -4.69
N PRO A 417 49.77 -6.64 -5.72
CA PRO A 417 50.38 -6.00 -6.87
C PRO A 417 49.36 -5.16 -7.67
N LEU A 418 49.88 -4.17 -8.40
CA LEU A 418 49.13 -3.44 -9.42
C LEU A 418 48.68 -4.40 -10.54
N GLN A 419 47.39 -4.39 -10.87
CA GLN A 419 46.77 -5.32 -11.83
C GLN A 419 45.85 -4.60 -12.82
N ASN A 420 45.50 -5.27 -13.92
CA ASN A 420 44.57 -4.74 -14.93
C ASN A 420 43.10 -5.11 -14.66
N SER A 421 42.85 -5.94 -13.66
CA SER A 421 41.52 -6.33 -13.24
C SER A 421 41.52 -6.64 -11.76
N ILE A 422 40.57 -6.10 -11.00
CA ILE A 422 40.38 -6.39 -9.58
C ILE A 422 38.90 -6.60 -9.26
N ASP A 423 38.63 -7.45 -8.29
CA ASP A 423 37.28 -7.68 -7.74
C ASP A 423 37.23 -7.14 -6.31
N ILE A 424 36.28 -6.26 -6.02
CA ILE A 424 36.12 -5.60 -4.72
C ILE A 424 34.82 -6.11 -4.08
N VAL A 425 34.92 -6.70 -2.89
CA VAL A 425 33.76 -7.19 -2.12
C VAL A 425 33.03 -6.02 -1.47
N ILE A 426 31.71 -5.99 -1.60
CA ILE A 426 30.89 -4.94 -0.99
C ILE A 426 30.67 -5.26 0.49
N GLN A 427 31.28 -4.48 1.38
CA GLN A 427 31.17 -4.71 2.84
C GLN A 427 29.87 -4.18 3.43
N GLN A 428 29.34 -3.08 2.88
CA GLN A 428 28.11 -2.46 3.34
C GLN A 428 26.92 -3.04 2.57
N ILE A 429 26.11 -3.84 3.25
CA ILE A 429 24.98 -4.56 2.64
C ILE A 429 23.62 -4.03 3.07
N GLU A 430 23.57 -3.15 4.06
CA GLU A 430 22.33 -2.60 4.60
C GLU A 430 21.72 -1.54 3.67
N PRO A 431 20.38 -1.41 3.61
CA PRO A 431 19.72 -0.38 2.80
C PRO A 431 20.21 1.04 3.11
N PHE A 432 20.31 1.89 2.08
CA PHE A 432 20.78 3.29 2.18
C PHE A 432 22.18 3.47 2.76
N SER A 433 22.98 2.41 2.82
CA SER A 433 24.38 2.48 3.21
C SER A 433 25.27 2.90 2.04
N LYS A 434 26.42 3.49 2.37
CA LYS A 434 27.42 3.94 1.41
C LYS A 434 28.76 3.33 1.75
N MET A 435 29.43 2.78 0.75
CA MET A 435 30.82 2.32 0.82
C MET A 435 31.66 3.18 -0.12
N VAL A 436 32.73 3.78 0.42
CA VAL A 436 33.72 4.51 -0.36
C VAL A 436 35.04 3.77 -0.23
N THR A 437 35.59 3.38 -1.37
CA THR A 437 36.78 2.55 -1.44
C THR A 437 37.87 3.29 -2.21
N PRO A 438 39.02 3.61 -1.57
CA PRO A 438 40.13 4.21 -2.29
C PRO A 438 40.77 3.19 -3.23
N ILE A 439 41.07 3.63 -4.44
CA ILE A 439 41.71 2.84 -5.49
C ILE A 439 42.97 3.59 -5.93
N ARG A 440 44.12 2.94 -5.83
CA ARG A 440 45.35 3.43 -6.42
C ARG A 440 45.37 3.10 -7.90
N ILE A 441 45.75 4.07 -8.72
CA ILE A 441 45.83 3.94 -10.17
C ILE A 441 47.22 4.36 -10.66
N LEU A 442 47.72 3.70 -11.70
CA LEU A 442 48.97 4.04 -12.38
C LEU A 442 48.78 3.86 -13.89
N ALA A 443 48.95 4.93 -14.65
CA ALA A 443 48.91 4.89 -16.11
C ALA A 443 50.32 4.92 -16.69
N ASP A 444 50.56 4.09 -17.70
CA ASP A 444 51.78 4.08 -18.50
C ASP A 444 51.84 5.31 -19.42
N ILE A 445 53.04 5.74 -19.78
CA ILE A 445 53.33 7.05 -20.36
C ILE A 445 52.88 7.15 -21.83
N PHE A 446 52.62 6.02 -22.47
CA PHE A 446 52.38 5.96 -23.92
C PHE A 446 50.96 6.33 -24.35
N SER A 447 49.99 6.43 -23.44
CA SER A 447 48.59 6.64 -23.83
C SER A 447 47.82 7.49 -22.81
N GLN A 448 47.39 8.67 -23.29
CA GLN A 448 46.65 9.68 -22.52
C GLN A 448 45.20 9.27 -22.24
N ASP A 449 44.52 8.68 -23.22
CA ASP A 449 43.13 8.26 -23.07
C ASP A 449 43.05 6.80 -22.63
N GLN A 450 42.54 6.60 -21.44
CA GLN A 450 42.39 5.29 -20.81
C GLN A 450 40.94 5.10 -20.36
N GLN A 451 40.59 3.85 -20.03
CA GLN A 451 39.25 3.52 -19.59
C GLN A 451 39.29 2.50 -18.46
N VAL A 452 38.44 2.71 -17.46
CA VAL A 452 38.08 1.69 -16.47
C VAL A 452 36.67 1.25 -16.75
N THR A 453 36.45 -0.05 -16.89
CA THR A 453 35.13 -0.64 -17.10
C THR A 453 34.67 -1.28 -15.82
N ILE A 454 33.53 -0.82 -15.30
CA ILE A 454 32.90 -1.36 -14.09
C ILE A 454 31.89 -2.44 -14.51
N SER A 455 32.06 -3.65 -13.97
CA SER A 455 31.15 -4.78 -14.14
C SER A 455 30.65 -5.24 -12.77
N TRP A 456 29.33 -5.40 -12.63
CA TRP A 456 28.69 -5.73 -11.36
C TRP A 456 27.25 -6.21 -11.61
N ALA A 457 26.62 -6.84 -10.61
CA ALA A 457 25.36 -7.56 -10.78
C ALA A 457 24.15 -6.70 -11.19
N TRP A 458 24.13 -5.41 -10.83
CA TRP A 458 22.99 -4.50 -11.04
C TRP A 458 23.03 -3.74 -12.37
N SER A 459 24.05 -3.95 -13.20
CA SER A 459 24.08 -3.41 -14.56
C SER A 459 24.31 -4.51 -15.58
N THR A 460 23.35 -4.67 -16.48
CA THR A 460 23.44 -5.62 -17.60
C THR A 460 24.52 -5.24 -18.60
N LYS A 461 24.87 -3.95 -18.68
CA LYS A 461 25.94 -3.43 -19.53
C LYS A 461 27.12 -2.98 -18.67
N PRO A 462 28.35 -3.33 -19.03
CA PRO A 462 29.53 -2.77 -18.37
C PRO A 462 29.52 -1.24 -18.47
N ILE A 463 29.89 -0.56 -17.38
CA ILE A 463 29.87 0.90 -17.30
C ILE A 463 31.27 1.42 -17.63
N PRO A 464 31.49 2.07 -18.79
CA PRO A 464 32.77 2.65 -19.14
C PRO A 464 32.98 3.97 -18.40
N VAL A 465 34.12 4.11 -17.73
CA VAL A 465 34.61 5.35 -17.12
C VAL A 465 35.84 5.79 -17.91
N HIS A 466 35.67 6.84 -18.70
CA HIS A 466 36.76 7.41 -19.50
C HIS A 466 37.65 8.30 -18.64
N LEU A 467 38.95 8.02 -18.67
CA LEU A 467 39.98 8.74 -17.94
C LEU A 467 40.93 9.38 -18.95
N SER A 468 41.19 10.67 -18.78
CA SER A 468 42.16 11.40 -19.59
C SER A 468 43.32 11.82 -18.70
N PHE A 469 44.51 11.36 -19.07
CA PHE A 469 45.76 11.57 -18.36
C PHE A 469 46.61 12.61 -19.08
N THR A 470 47.20 13.51 -18.31
CA THR A 470 48.09 14.56 -18.80
C THR A 470 49.53 14.25 -18.40
N PRO A 471 50.52 14.57 -19.26
CA PRO A 471 51.91 14.41 -18.88
C PRO A 471 52.26 15.45 -17.80
N PRO A 472 52.91 15.05 -16.69
CA PRO A 472 53.31 15.96 -15.61
C PRO A 472 54.47 16.89 -16.04
N LEU A 473 55.23 16.48 -17.06
CA LEU A 473 56.38 17.20 -17.59
C LEU A 473 56.31 17.24 -19.12
N THR A 474 56.74 18.36 -19.69
CA THR A 474 57.04 18.47 -21.12
C THR A 474 58.54 18.68 -21.30
N SER A 475 59.14 18.02 -22.30
CA SER A 475 60.56 18.15 -22.58
C SER A 475 60.80 18.76 -23.97
N ALA A 476 61.77 19.66 -24.07
CA ALA A 476 62.23 20.23 -25.33
C ALA A 476 63.74 20.05 -25.45
N VAL A 477 64.19 19.39 -26.52
CA VAL A 477 65.62 19.22 -26.80
C VAL A 477 66.08 20.24 -27.83
N ARG A 478 67.24 20.86 -27.55
CA ARG A 478 67.97 21.70 -28.50
C ARG A 478 69.40 21.20 -28.63
N LEU A 479 69.86 21.06 -29.87
CA LEU A 479 71.23 20.68 -30.18
C LEU A 479 72.03 21.93 -30.56
N HIS A 480 73.03 22.26 -29.75
CA HIS A 480 73.97 23.34 -30.01
C HIS A 480 75.28 22.77 -30.56
N THR A 481 75.98 23.54 -31.40
CA THR A 481 77.27 23.14 -31.97
C THR A 481 78.29 24.24 -31.74
N VAL A 482 79.44 23.89 -31.17
CA VAL A 482 80.57 24.82 -31.02
C VAL A 482 81.83 24.13 -31.54
N LYS A 483 82.38 24.65 -32.64
CA LYS A 483 83.49 24.02 -33.39
C LYS A 483 83.16 22.56 -33.75
N HIS A 484 83.91 21.61 -33.21
CA HIS A 484 83.73 20.16 -33.43
C HIS A 484 82.87 19.47 -32.36
N ARG A 485 82.36 20.20 -31.35
CA ARG A 485 81.59 19.63 -30.23
C ARG A 485 80.10 19.89 -30.37
N LYS A 486 79.29 18.92 -29.96
CA LYS A 486 77.83 19.00 -29.90
C LYS A 486 77.37 19.06 -28.44
N PHE A 487 76.43 19.95 -28.14
CA PHE A 487 75.83 20.07 -26.80
C PHE A 487 74.33 19.85 -26.92
N VAL A 488 73.78 19.01 -26.06
CA VAL A 488 72.36 18.75 -25.98
C VAL A 488 71.82 19.46 -24.76
N GLN A 489 70.91 20.41 -24.99
CA GLN A 489 70.14 21.07 -23.95
C GLN A 489 68.75 20.43 -23.92
N VAL A 490 68.42 19.78 -22.81
CA VAL A 490 67.07 19.29 -22.51
C VAL A 490 66.42 20.32 -21.59
N THR A 491 65.32 20.91 -22.02
CA THR A 491 64.51 21.79 -21.18
C THR A 491 63.34 20.98 -20.65
N LEU A 492 63.19 20.86 -19.34
CA LEU A 492 62.00 20.28 -18.70
C LEU A 492 61.10 21.42 -18.23
N MET A 493 59.81 21.30 -18.52
CA MET A 493 58.78 22.25 -18.14
C MET A 493 57.69 21.51 -17.36
N GLY A 494 57.42 21.97 -16.14
CA GLY A 494 56.31 21.49 -15.32
C GLY A 494 54.96 21.77 -15.97
N LYS A 495 54.05 20.81 -15.87
CA LYS A 495 52.67 20.90 -16.40
C LYS A 495 51.62 20.47 -15.37
N CYS A 496 52.01 20.42 -14.09
CA CYS A 496 51.11 20.05 -13.01
C CYS A 496 51.45 20.80 -11.74
N ASP A 497 50.46 20.93 -10.86
CA ASP A 497 50.58 21.58 -9.55
C ASP A 497 51.46 20.82 -8.55
N MET A 498 52.03 19.67 -8.95
CA MET A 498 52.91 18.88 -8.10
C MET A 498 54.34 19.41 -8.18
N VAL A 499 55.00 19.47 -7.03
CA VAL A 499 56.42 19.78 -6.94
C VAL A 499 57.20 18.49 -7.27
N LEU A 500 57.84 18.48 -8.44
CA LEU A 500 58.60 17.32 -8.93
C LEU A 500 60.09 17.53 -8.67
N ASN A 501 60.75 16.56 -8.03
CA ASN A 501 62.19 16.57 -7.85
C ASN A 501 62.85 15.68 -8.92
N VAL A 502 63.81 16.25 -9.63
CA VAL A 502 64.66 15.54 -10.59
C VAL A 502 66.01 15.29 -9.93
N ASP A 503 66.29 14.02 -9.63
CA ASP A 503 67.54 13.60 -9.01
C ASP A 503 68.46 12.91 -10.03
N LEU A 504 69.74 13.27 -10.13
CA LEU A 504 70.69 12.59 -11.04
C LEU A 504 70.19 12.44 -12.50
N PRO A 505 69.81 13.54 -13.19
CA PRO A 505 69.40 13.48 -14.59
C PRO A 505 70.53 12.89 -15.45
N LYS A 506 70.21 11.87 -16.26
CA LYS A 506 71.15 11.22 -17.17
C LYS A 506 70.59 11.23 -18.59
N LEU A 507 71.49 11.23 -19.58
CA LEU A 507 71.15 11.04 -20.98
C LEU A 507 71.93 9.83 -21.46
N SER A 508 71.21 8.82 -21.92
CA SER A 508 71.80 7.64 -22.54
C SER A 508 71.69 7.77 -24.05
N PHE A 509 72.82 7.72 -24.76
CA PHE A 509 72.84 7.44 -26.21
C PHE A 509 73.17 5.97 -26.43
N GLY A 510 73.03 5.47 -27.67
CA GLY A 510 73.50 4.12 -28.03
C GLY A 510 74.99 3.94 -27.71
N ASP A 511 75.44 2.68 -27.65
CA ASP A 511 76.75 2.28 -27.10
C ASP A 511 77.97 2.97 -27.73
N ASP A 512 77.81 3.60 -28.90
CA ASP A 512 78.87 4.25 -29.68
C ASP A 512 79.13 5.72 -29.33
N VAL A 513 78.36 6.34 -28.41
CA VAL A 513 78.46 7.79 -28.14
C VAL A 513 78.82 8.07 -26.68
N LYS A 514 79.96 8.72 -26.45
CA LYS A 514 80.41 9.12 -25.11
C LYS A 514 79.75 10.44 -24.68
N VAL A 515 78.99 10.38 -23.60
CA VAL A 515 78.28 11.53 -23.01
C VAL A 515 79.06 12.04 -21.81
N ILE A 516 79.31 13.35 -21.79
CA ILE A 516 79.87 14.03 -20.62
C ILE A 516 78.77 14.88 -19.99
N ASP A 517 78.46 14.57 -18.74
CA ASP A 517 77.42 15.24 -17.96
C ASP A 517 77.94 16.58 -17.39
N TYR A 518 77.18 17.66 -17.62
CA TYR A 518 77.45 18.99 -17.05
C TYR A 518 76.29 19.45 -16.13
N ASN A 519 75.45 18.52 -15.67
CA ASN A 519 74.35 18.81 -14.77
C ASN A 519 74.84 19.29 -13.39
N VAL A 520 74.05 20.15 -12.74
CA VAL A 520 74.32 20.61 -11.38
C VAL A 520 74.10 19.43 -10.41
N PRO A 521 75.01 19.18 -9.45
CA PRO A 521 74.93 18.00 -8.57
C PRO A 521 73.81 18.04 -7.51
N SER A 522 73.07 19.15 -7.38
CA SER A 522 71.94 19.28 -6.45
C SER A 522 70.64 18.79 -7.06
N SER A 523 69.77 18.17 -6.26
CA SER A 523 68.37 17.89 -6.61
C SER A 523 67.70 19.14 -7.15
N GLN A 524 66.97 18.98 -8.24
CA GLN A 524 66.39 20.06 -9.00
C GLN A 524 64.87 19.99 -8.93
N THR A 525 64.25 21.04 -8.39
CA THR A 525 62.79 21.10 -8.19
C THR A 525 62.12 21.81 -9.37
N ILE A 526 61.09 21.18 -9.94
CA ILE A 526 60.26 21.71 -11.02
C ILE A 526 58.86 21.95 -10.48
N GLU A 527 58.41 23.20 -10.57
CA GLU A 527 57.06 23.65 -10.25
C GLU A 527 56.25 23.90 -11.53
N ASP A 528 54.95 24.13 -11.41
CA ASP A 528 54.08 24.40 -12.56
C ASP A 528 54.57 25.63 -13.34
N GLU A 529 54.61 25.51 -14.67
CA GLU A 529 55.23 26.47 -15.61
C GLU A 529 56.73 26.80 -15.38
N GLY A 530 57.36 26.18 -14.37
CA GLY A 530 58.79 26.29 -14.12
C GLY A 530 59.59 25.65 -15.25
N ASN A 531 60.56 26.39 -15.80
CA ASN A 531 61.48 25.91 -16.82
C ASN A 531 62.83 25.57 -16.22
N GLN A 532 63.36 24.41 -16.57
CA GLN A 532 64.69 23.99 -16.15
C GLN A 532 65.53 23.49 -17.30
N PHE A 533 66.83 23.79 -17.26
CA PHE A 533 67.79 23.44 -18.29
C PHE A 533 68.75 22.36 -17.80
N ILE A 534 68.77 21.24 -18.50
CA ILE A 534 69.74 20.16 -18.37
C ILE A 534 70.66 20.27 -19.59
N ILE A 535 71.97 20.45 -19.42
CA ILE A 535 72.93 20.63 -20.52
C ILE A 535 73.96 19.52 -20.44
N GLN A 536 74.15 18.77 -21.54
CA GLN A 536 75.14 17.71 -21.63
C GLN A 536 75.91 17.78 -22.95
N THR A 537 77.16 17.30 -22.95
CA THR A 537 78.05 17.38 -24.12
C THR A 537 78.23 16.01 -24.75
N ILE A 538 78.18 15.95 -26.08
CA ILE A 538 78.53 14.78 -26.88
C ILE A 538 79.94 15.02 -27.43
N GLU A 539 80.91 14.20 -27.03
CA GLU A 539 82.21 14.13 -27.69
C GLU A 539 82.16 13.02 -28.74
N ASP A 540 82.22 13.43 -30.01
CA ASP A 540 82.33 12.54 -31.17
C ASP A 540 83.77 12.63 -31.68
N GLU A 541 84.60 11.65 -31.34
CA GLU A 541 85.92 11.47 -31.98
C GLU A 541 85.74 10.78 -33.34
N GLY A 542 85.13 11.51 -34.28
CA GLY A 542 85.27 11.25 -35.70
C GLY A 542 84.14 10.46 -36.38
N ASN A 543 82.95 11.06 -36.56
CA ASN A 543 82.31 11.16 -37.89
C ASN A 543 81.07 12.07 -37.87
N HIS A 544 81.15 13.21 -38.56
CA HIS A 544 80.20 14.33 -38.52
C HIS A 544 78.74 14.08 -38.99
N THR A 545 78.34 12.84 -39.27
CA THR A 545 77.02 12.51 -39.84
C THR A 545 76.09 11.69 -38.95
N GLN A 546 76.55 11.10 -37.83
CA GLN A 546 75.70 10.19 -37.02
C GLN A 546 74.91 10.86 -35.88
N ALA A 547 75.29 12.05 -35.42
CA ALA A 547 74.64 12.68 -34.25
C ALA A 547 73.15 13.08 -34.42
N LYS A 548 72.63 13.15 -35.66
CA LYS A 548 71.23 13.51 -35.92
C LYS A 548 70.24 12.34 -35.77
N ASP A 549 70.69 11.10 -35.95
CA ASP A 549 69.79 9.93 -35.95
C ASP A 549 69.63 9.24 -34.57
N VAL A 550 70.45 9.63 -33.58
CA VAL A 550 70.61 8.89 -32.31
C VAL A 550 69.82 9.48 -31.12
N ALA A 551 69.24 10.68 -31.26
CA ALA A 551 68.48 11.34 -30.19
C ALA A 551 67.02 10.82 -30.05
N LYS A 552 66.83 9.49 -29.96
CA LYS A 552 65.49 8.85 -29.94
C LYS A 552 64.94 8.47 -28.56
N SER A 553 65.73 8.54 -27.49
CA SER A 553 65.21 8.32 -26.13
C SER A 553 66.15 8.88 -25.05
N ILE A 554 65.60 9.59 -24.07
CA ILE A 554 66.29 10.09 -22.87
C ILE A 554 65.93 9.20 -21.70
N SER A 555 66.88 8.71 -20.89
CA SER A 555 66.56 7.93 -19.69
C SER A 555 66.83 8.68 -18.38
N LEU A 556 65.76 9.00 -17.64
CA LEU A 556 65.85 9.71 -16.36
C LEU A 556 65.69 8.72 -15.20
N ASN A 557 66.78 8.43 -14.49
CA ASN A 557 66.86 7.35 -13.50
C ASN A 557 66.22 7.65 -12.13
N SER A 558 65.34 8.65 -12.02
CA SER A 558 64.77 9.07 -10.73
C SER A 558 63.40 9.73 -10.79
N ILE A 559 62.69 9.58 -11.91
CA ILE A 559 61.26 9.87 -11.92
C ILE A 559 60.54 8.61 -11.44
N PRO A 560 59.38 8.69 -10.73
CA PRO A 560 58.55 7.55 -10.39
C PRO A 560 58.53 6.47 -11.48
N LYS A 561 58.68 5.20 -11.05
CA LYS A 561 58.86 4.02 -11.90
C LYS A 561 57.94 4.07 -13.12
N GLY A 562 58.53 4.21 -14.30
CA GLY A 562 57.82 4.37 -15.58
C GLY A 562 58.49 5.41 -16.46
N TYR A 563 58.90 6.55 -15.90
CA TYR A 563 59.55 7.64 -16.64
C TYR A 563 61.08 7.46 -16.81
N GLU A 564 61.56 6.24 -16.61
CA GLU A 564 62.95 5.86 -16.84
C GLU A 564 63.37 6.09 -18.30
N LYS A 565 62.43 6.26 -19.24
CA LYS A 565 62.68 6.68 -20.62
C LYS A 565 61.61 7.67 -21.11
N ILE A 566 61.99 8.91 -21.41
CA ILE A 566 61.19 9.84 -22.22
C ILE A 566 61.48 9.53 -23.69
N TYR A 567 60.44 9.09 -24.42
CA TYR A 567 60.50 8.84 -25.85
C TYR A 567 60.02 10.06 -26.63
N TYR A 568 60.79 10.43 -27.66
CA TYR A 568 60.43 11.49 -28.60
C TYR A 568 59.46 10.96 -29.66
N THR A 569 58.40 11.72 -29.94
CA THR A 569 57.65 11.62 -31.19
C THR A 569 58.15 12.69 -32.16
N ASP A 570 58.67 12.24 -33.31
CA ASP A 570 59.07 13.09 -34.43
C ASP A 570 57.92 14.00 -34.87
N TYR A 571 58.04 15.31 -34.61
CA TYR A 571 57.40 16.29 -35.48
C TYR A 571 58.31 16.49 -36.70
N ARG A 572 57.94 15.87 -37.83
CA ARG A 572 58.58 16.09 -39.12
C ARG A 572 58.37 17.54 -39.57
N ARG A 573 59.50 18.20 -39.86
CA ARG A 573 59.75 19.37 -40.74
C ARG A 573 58.85 20.59 -40.65
#